data_AF-A0A2V8IEQ0-F1
#
_entry.id   AF-A0A2V8IEQ0-F1
#
_cell.length_a   1.000
_cell.length_b   1.000
_cell.length_c   1.000
_cell.angle_alpha   90.00
_cell.angle_beta   90.00
_cell.angle_gamma   90.00
#
_symmetry.space_group_name_H-M   'P 1'
#
loop_
_entity.id
_entity.type
_entity.pdbx_description
1 polymer ?
#
loop_
_entity_poly.entity_id
_entity_poly.type
_entity_poly.pdbx_seq_one_letter_code
_entity_poly.pdbx_strand_id
1 'polypeptide(L)'
;DVAFKALERAYLDQAGGRAVNRPRSDLYLPGVHDGSIYAFKSMEGGLVESKVVALRLNSDVIRWEDREKRVIKQKVPAAPGKKWVGLIQLFSAE
;
A
#
# COMPACT_ATOMS: atom_id res chain seq x y z
N ASP A 1 1.61 -17.52 -8.96
CA ASP A 1 1.25 -18.64 -8.07
C ASP A 1 1.47 -18.37 -6.59
N VAL A 2 2.72 -18.11 -6.14
CA VAL A 2 3.01 -17.87 -4.70
C VAL A 2 2.13 -16.77 -4.09
N ALA A 3 2.01 -15.62 -4.78
CA ALA A 3 1.20 -14.51 -4.30
C ALA A 3 -0.30 -14.86 -4.18
N PHE A 4 -0.85 -15.62 -5.14
CA PHE A 4 -2.25 -16.02 -5.09
C PHE A 4 -2.53 -16.97 -3.93
N LYS A 5 -1.66 -17.97 -3.72
CA LYS A 5 -1.78 -18.90 -2.58
C LYS A 5 -1.69 -18.18 -1.23
N ALA A 6 -0.76 -17.22 -1.11
CA ALA A 6 -0.62 -16.41 0.11
C ALA A 6 -1.86 -15.55 0.37
N LEU A 7 -2.40 -14.90 -0.67
CA LEU A 7 -3.62 -14.10 -0.57
C LEU A 7 -4.85 -14.95 -0.21
N GLU A 8 -5.02 -16.09 -0.88
CA GLU A 8 -6.10 -17.03 -0.58
C GLU A 8 -6.09 -17.44 0.90
N ARG A 9 -4.93 -17.85 1.42
CA ARG A 9 -4.79 -18.20 2.84
C ARG A 9 -5.11 -17.01 3.75
N ALA A 10 -4.56 -15.83 3.45
CA ALA A 10 -4.81 -14.63 4.25
C ALA A 10 -6.30 -14.23 4.28
N TYR A 11 -7.02 -14.37 3.17
CA TYR A 11 -8.46 -14.09 3.12
C TYR A 11 -9.28 -15.13 3.89
N LEU A 12 -8.92 -16.41 3.80
CA LEU A 12 -9.57 -17.47 4.59
C LEU A 12 -9.35 -17.27 6.10
N ASP A 13 -8.13 -16.87 6.50
CA ASP A 13 -7.83 -16.56 7.91
C ASP A 13 -8.56 -15.30 8.37
N GLN A 14 -8.65 -14.26 7.55
CA GLN A 14 -9.44 -13.06 7.85
C GLN A 14 -10.93 -13.40 8.03
N ALA A 15 -11.51 -14.19 7.12
CA ALA A 15 -12.91 -14.63 7.22
C ALA A 15 -13.17 -15.48 8.47
N GLY A 16 -12.16 -16.24 8.92
CA GLY A 16 -12.21 -17.03 10.15
C GLY A 16 -11.81 -16.27 11.42
N GLY A 17 -11.58 -14.95 11.37
CA GLY A 17 -11.17 -14.15 12.53
C GLY A 17 -9.74 -14.43 13.03
N ARG A 18 -8.89 -15.06 12.23
CA ARG A 18 -7.48 -15.41 12.52
C ARG A 18 -6.47 -14.54 11.76
N ALA A 19 -6.93 -13.41 11.24
CA ALA A 19 -6.08 -12.36 10.71
C ALA A 19 -6.64 -10.99 11.11
N VAL A 20 -5.76 -10.01 11.17
CA VAL A 20 -6.12 -8.62 11.44
C VAL A 20 -5.59 -7.74 10.32
N ASN A 21 -6.38 -6.73 9.95
CA ASN A 21 -6.00 -5.67 9.05
C ASN A 21 -6.41 -4.35 9.70
N ARG A 22 -5.43 -3.48 10.01
CA ARG A 22 -5.77 -2.14 10.51
C ARG A 22 -6.17 -1.26 9.33
N PRO A 23 -7.25 -0.44 9.47
CA PRO A 23 -7.55 0.60 8.51
C PRO A 23 -6.31 1.42 8.14
N ARG A 24 -6.13 1.59 6.83
CA ARG A 24 -5.03 2.36 6.26
C ARG A 24 -5.04 3.80 6.77
N SER A 25 -3.86 4.31 7.12
CA SER A 25 -3.65 5.74 7.39
C SER A 25 -2.97 6.40 6.20
N ASP A 26 -3.54 7.51 5.73
CA ASP A 26 -3.02 8.30 4.62
C ASP A 26 -2.58 9.69 5.12
N LEU A 27 -1.38 10.12 4.74
CA LEU A 27 -0.90 11.48 4.89
C LEU A 27 -0.78 12.11 3.51
N TYR A 28 -1.29 13.32 3.36
CA TYR A 28 -1.20 14.11 2.15
C TYR A 28 -0.40 15.38 2.42
N LEU A 29 0.66 15.59 1.65
CA LEU A 29 1.50 16.78 1.69
C LEU A 29 1.60 17.38 0.27
N PRO A 30 1.85 18.69 0.14
CA PRO A 30 2.23 19.26 -1.15
C PRO A 30 3.39 18.48 -1.77
N GLY A 31 3.27 18.13 -3.05
CA GLY A 31 4.33 17.43 -3.77
C GLY A 31 5.42 18.41 -4.22
N VAL A 32 6.59 17.86 -4.58
CA VAL A 32 7.77 18.64 -5.02
C VAL A 32 7.62 19.30 -6.40
N HIS A 33 6.55 18.98 -7.12
CA HIS A 33 6.24 19.56 -8.43
C HIS A 33 4.85 20.17 -8.42
N ASP A 34 4.64 21.22 -9.22
CA ASP A 34 3.34 21.86 -9.37
C ASP A 34 2.24 20.87 -9.76
N GLY A 35 1.10 20.99 -9.07
CA GLY A 35 -0.06 20.12 -9.24
C GLY A 35 0.12 18.68 -8.74
N SER A 36 1.23 18.37 -8.06
CA SER A 36 1.45 17.07 -7.43
C SER A 36 1.19 17.07 -5.93
N ILE A 37 0.79 15.92 -5.42
CA ILE A 37 0.62 15.66 -3.99
C ILE A 37 1.48 14.47 -3.62
N TYR A 38 2.24 14.63 -2.54
CA TYR A 38 2.91 13.51 -1.90
C TYR A 38 1.90 12.79 -0.99
N ALA A 39 1.71 11.49 -1.21
CA ALA A 39 0.77 10.67 -0.48
C ALA A 39 1.51 9.52 0.21
N PHE A 40 1.81 9.68 1.49
CA PHE A 40 2.38 8.61 2.30
C PHE A 40 1.27 7.76 2.90
N LYS A 41 1.40 6.43 2.83
CA LYS A 41 0.40 5.51 3.38
C LYS A 41 1.05 4.47 4.25
N SER A 42 0.45 4.19 5.40
CA SER A 42 0.81 3.06 6.24
C SER A 42 -0.38 2.12 6.40
N MET A 43 -0.09 0.83 6.32
CA MET A 43 -1.03 -0.24 6.56
C MET A 43 -0.28 -1.37 7.24
N GLU A 44 -0.87 -1.96 8.26
CA GLU A 44 -0.35 -3.20 8.81
C GLU A 44 -1.44 -4.24 8.98
N GLY A 45 -1.00 -5.48 8.94
CA GLY A 45 -1.83 -6.63 9.20
C GLY A 45 -1.03 -7.75 9.83
N GLY A 46 -1.72 -8.60 10.56
CA GLY A 46 -1.16 -9.78 11.22
C GLY A 46 -1.86 -11.03 10.72
N LEU A 47 -1.08 -12.07 10.43
CA LEU A 47 -1.56 -13.40 10.07
C LEU A 47 -1.15 -14.36 11.20
N VAL A 48 -2.14 -14.87 11.95
CA VAL A 48 -1.87 -15.72 13.13
C VAL A 48 -1.19 -17.02 12.70
N GLU A 49 -1.73 -17.71 11.69
CA GLU A 49 -1.22 -19.00 11.21
C GLU A 49 0.19 -18.91 10.64
N SER A 50 0.51 -17.80 9.99
CA SER A 50 1.85 -17.55 9.42
C SER A 50 2.80 -16.89 10.42
N LYS A 51 2.35 -16.59 11.64
CA LYS A 51 3.11 -15.94 12.71
C LYS A 51 3.89 -14.71 12.25
N VAL A 52 3.24 -13.87 11.43
CA VAL A 52 3.88 -12.70 10.83
C VAL A 52 2.99 -11.47 10.97
N VAL A 53 3.62 -10.36 11.33
CA VAL A 53 3.03 -9.02 11.18
C VAL A 53 3.77 -8.30 10.05
N ALA A 54 3.02 -7.70 9.14
CA ALA A 54 3.57 -6.95 8.02
C ALA A 54 3.14 -5.48 8.11
N LEU A 55 4.11 -4.57 8.13
CA LEU A 55 3.89 -3.12 7.98
C LEU A 55 4.28 -2.72 6.56
N ARG A 56 3.29 -2.31 5.76
CA ARG A 56 3.48 -1.74 4.44
C ARG A 56 3.46 -0.22 4.50
N LEU A 57 4.49 0.37 3.92
CA LEU A 57 4.63 1.80 3.69
C LEU A 57 4.62 2.08 2.18
N ASN A 58 3.83 3.06 1.76
CA ASN A 58 3.84 3.59 0.39
C ASN A 58 4.32 5.04 0.42
N SER A 59 5.24 5.37 -0.47
CA SER A 59 5.73 6.73 -0.70
C SER A 59 5.34 7.13 -2.12
N ASP A 60 4.06 7.50 -2.30
CA ASP A 60 3.50 7.80 -3.62
C ASP A 60 3.63 9.31 -3.93
N VAL A 61 3.91 9.65 -5.19
CA VAL A 61 3.59 10.97 -5.74
C VAL A 61 2.37 10.80 -6.64
N ILE A 62 1.34 11.60 -6.45
CA ILE A 62 0.11 11.55 -7.24
C ILE A 62 -0.16 12.89 -7.92
N ARG A 63 -0.85 12.82 -9.05
CA ARG A 63 -1.40 13.98 -9.78
C ARG A 63 -2.81 13.67 -10.23
N TRP A 64 -3.56 14.71 -10.55
CA TRP A 64 -4.84 14.60 -11.23
C TRP A 64 -4.66 15.07 -12.66
N GLU A 65 -5.11 14.27 -13.61
CA GLU A 65 -5.04 14.54 -15.04
C GLU A 65 -6.46 14.54 -15.61
N ASP A 66 -6.81 15.58 -16.36
CA ASP A 66 -8.05 15.60 -17.13
C ASP A 66 -7.91 14.70 -18.35
N ARG A 67 -8.76 13.67 -18.44
CA ARG A 67 -8.87 12.81 -19.62
C ARG A 67 -10.32 12.62 -19.98
N GLU A 68 -10.69 12.89 -21.23
CA GLU A 68 -12.01 12.51 -21.78
C GLU A 68 -13.19 12.85 -20.85
N LYS A 69 -13.26 14.10 -20.39
CA LYS A 69 -14.31 14.63 -19.48
C LYS A 69 -14.31 14.07 -18.05
N ARG A 70 -13.24 13.41 -17.60
CA ARG A 70 -13.07 12.95 -16.21
C ARG A 70 -11.71 13.35 -15.65
N VAL A 71 -11.68 13.61 -14.35
CA VAL A 71 -10.43 13.83 -13.60
C VAL A 71 -9.94 12.47 -13.09
N ILE A 72 -8.75 12.05 -13.52
CA ILE A 72 -8.17 10.75 -13.13
C ILE A 72 -6.99 10.98 -12.18
N LYS A 73 -6.99 10.26 -11.07
CA LYS A 73 -5.84 10.19 -10.16
C LYS A 73 -4.78 9.25 -10.75
N GLN A 74 -3.60 9.79 -11.05
CA GLN A 74 -2.44 9.05 -11.54
C GLN A 74 -1.36 8.95 -10.46
N LYS A 75 -0.70 7.79 -10.37
CA LYS A 75 0.55 7.63 -9.61
C LYS A 75 1.76 7.89 -10.49
N VAL A 76 2.61 8.82 -10.09
CA VAL A 76 3.82 9.20 -10.81
C VAL A 76 5.00 8.37 -10.29
N PRO A 77 5.73 7.65 -11.16
CA PRO A 77 6.93 6.92 -10.77
C PRO A 77 8.13 7.86 -10.65
N ALA A 78 8.10 8.73 -9.62
CA ALA A 78 9.02 9.85 -9.48
C ALA A 78 10.45 9.48 -9.02
N ALA A 79 10.70 8.24 -8.63
CA ALA A 79 12.04 7.81 -8.22
C ALA A 79 12.97 7.57 -9.43
N PRO A 80 14.30 7.65 -9.26
CA PRO A 80 15.28 7.38 -10.31
C PRO A 80 14.99 6.06 -11.06
N GLY A 81 15.07 6.12 -12.39
CA GLY A 81 14.74 4.99 -13.26
C GLY A 81 13.24 4.76 -13.46
N LYS A 82 12.39 5.79 -13.26
CA LYS A 82 10.92 5.72 -13.39
C LYS A 82 10.33 4.63 -12.50
N LYS A 83 10.65 4.67 -11.21
CA LYS A 83 10.19 3.68 -10.22
C LYS A 83 9.21 4.27 -9.22
N TRP A 84 8.40 3.39 -8.64
CA TRP A 84 7.58 3.68 -7.46
C TRP A 84 8.33 3.26 -6.19
N VAL A 85 8.03 3.93 -5.07
CA VAL A 85 8.71 3.70 -3.80
C VAL A 85 7.72 3.16 -2.76
N GLY A 86 8.13 2.09 -2.09
CA GLY A 86 7.43 1.50 -0.97
C GLY A 86 8.36 0.60 -0.19
N LEU A 87 7.95 0.25 1.03
CA LEU A 87 8.68 -0.65 1.91
C LEU A 87 7.69 -1.58 2.59
N ILE A 88 8.04 -2.85 2.73
CA ILE A 88 7.33 -3.79 3.58
C ILE A 88 8.32 -4.26 4.64
N GLN A 89 7.97 -4.03 5.91
CA GLN A 89 8.68 -4.59 7.05
C GLN A 89 7.90 -5.80 7.56
N LEU A 90 8.61 -6.90 7.78
CA LEU A 90 8.05 -8.12 8.35
C LEU A 90 8.60 -8.30 9.75
N PHE A 91 7.72 -8.65 10.68
CA PHE A 91 8.05 -8.93 12.07
C PHE A 91 7.60 -10.34 12.39
N SER A 92 8.46 -11.08 13.11
CA SER A 92 8.07 -12.37 13.70
C SER A 92 7.04 -12.13 14.80
N ALA A 93 6.01 -12.96 14.84
CA ALA A 93 5.02 -13.03 15.91
C ALA A 93 5.02 -14.41 16.59
N GLU A 94 6.17 -15.09 16.58
CA GLU A 94 6.41 -16.32 17.35
C GLU A 94 6.40 -16.11 18.86
#